data_AF-A0A2N2C384-F1
#
_entry.id   AF-A0A2N2C384-F1
#
_cell.length_a   1.000
_cell.length_b   1.000
_cell.length_c   1.000
_cell.angle_alpha   90.00
_cell.angle_beta   90.00
_cell.angle_gamma   90.00
#
_symmetry.space_group_name_H-M   'P 1'
#
loop_
_entity.id
_entity.type
_entity.pdbx_description
1 polymer ?
#
loop_
_entity_poly.entity_id
_entity_poly.type
_entity_poly.pdbx_seq_one_letter_code
_entity_poly.pdbx_strand_id
1 'polypeptide(L)'
;MLSSADAVEGQGVGSAYLELINLFKEEAYHAIDLTINESGYFDINHIHTIDPMNFYKIKMHKGANIMAVHFLPHTLEGSIDLPKFIFAGLKLYIVDFYKSADYLVVVNPIFIKELIQLGIPESRIKYIPNYVSKQKFYAYDEQKRDEVRAKYGVKKDDFVVIGVGQVQMRKGVVDFVDVAKKCPQVKFLWCGGFSFGAITDGYHQLKDVMENHPENVQFLGIIPREDMNDIYNVSDVLFMPSYNELFPMAILEACNLHKPLLLRNLDLYQDILFDSYLKAEDNEAFAKMLCDLNRDPDFYRQAMAFSEKISMYYSKEHVLKQWLDFYRQVYEQSYSDIKTVKVDSEDFDKVLCKKKQMLVLDNKHYSNSIFIKDQPFSILHRFNKDRVISVKIVDFEEFNYLDEETALDILINHQDKLNLSAKDMYKYSKKKDFALLEFGPIVE
;
A
#
# COMPACT_ATOMS: atom_id res chain seq x y z
N MET A 1 -9.32 -0.72 -3.53
CA MET A 1 -8.51 -0.64 -2.29
C MET A 1 -9.44 -0.54 -1.09
N LEU A 2 -9.18 -1.30 -0.02
CA LEU A 2 -9.96 -1.33 1.22
C LEU A 2 -9.11 -0.79 2.38
N SER A 3 -9.58 0.23 3.09
CA SER A 3 -8.83 0.87 4.16
C SER A 3 -9.71 1.68 5.10
N SER A 4 -9.34 1.74 6.36
CA SER A 4 -9.85 2.69 7.36
C SER A 4 -8.73 3.53 7.99
N ALA A 5 -7.58 3.62 7.33
CA ALA A 5 -6.35 4.19 7.89
C ALA A 5 -6.42 5.72 8.13
N ASP A 6 -7.33 6.40 7.43
CA ASP A 6 -7.60 7.83 7.54
C ASP A 6 -8.61 8.18 8.65
N ALA A 7 -9.11 7.19 9.40
CA ALA A 7 -10.05 7.41 10.50
C ALA A 7 -9.43 8.08 11.75
N VAL A 8 -8.10 8.07 11.88
CA VAL A 8 -7.39 8.67 13.02
C VAL A 8 -6.28 9.58 12.51
N GLU A 9 -6.37 10.86 12.87
CA GLU A 9 -5.36 11.85 12.52
C GLU A 9 -4.01 11.57 13.20
N GLY A 10 -2.92 11.96 12.52
CA GLY A 10 -1.56 11.85 13.04
C GLY A 10 -0.98 10.43 13.06
N GLN A 11 -1.61 9.47 12.37
CA GLN A 11 -1.06 8.11 12.21
C GLN A 11 -0.21 7.95 10.95
N GLY A 12 0.93 7.28 11.09
CA GLY A 12 1.83 6.99 9.97
C GLY A 12 1.21 6.08 8.90
N VAL A 13 0.36 5.14 9.31
CA VAL A 13 -0.35 4.24 8.38
C VAL A 13 -1.35 5.03 7.53
N GLY A 14 -2.12 5.94 8.12
CA GLY A 14 -3.01 6.85 7.38
C GLY A 14 -2.26 7.74 6.39
N SER A 15 -1.09 8.25 6.78
CA SER A 15 -0.22 8.99 5.88
C SER A 15 0.25 8.15 4.69
N ALA A 16 0.72 6.92 4.93
CA ALA A 16 1.15 6.00 3.87
C ALA A 16 0.00 5.66 2.91
N TYR A 17 -1.19 5.41 3.45
CA TYR A 17 -2.40 5.17 2.68
C TYR A 17 -2.74 6.33 1.73
N LEU A 18 -2.77 7.55 2.26
CA LEU A 18 -3.11 8.75 1.49
C LEU A 18 -2.06 9.05 0.42
N GLU A 19 -0.76 8.89 0.72
CA GLU A 19 0.31 9.06 -0.28
C GLU A 19 0.17 8.03 -1.41
N LEU A 20 -0.11 6.77 -1.09
CA LEU A 20 -0.28 5.72 -2.10
C LEU A 20 -1.50 5.94 -2.99
N ILE A 21 -2.64 6.35 -2.41
CA ILE A 21 -3.83 6.68 -3.19
C ILE A 21 -3.57 7.86 -4.12
N ASN A 22 -2.96 8.92 -3.62
CA ASN A 22 -2.68 10.10 -4.43
C ASN A 22 -1.71 9.73 -5.56
N LEU A 23 -0.68 8.94 -5.25
CA LEU A 23 0.25 8.40 -6.26
C LEU A 23 -0.50 7.67 -7.38
N PHE A 24 -1.45 6.79 -7.04
CA PHE A 24 -2.21 6.07 -8.05
C PHE A 24 -3.18 6.96 -8.82
N LYS A 25 -3.91 7.86 -8.15
CA LYS A 25 -4.86 8.77 -8.81
C LYS A 25 -4.17 9.74 -9.77
N GLU A 26 -3.04 10.29 -9.37
CA GLU A 26 -2.34 11.33 -10.13
C GLU A 26 -1.48 10.73 -11.25
N GLU A 27 -0.83 9.59 -11.00
CA GLU A 27 0.20 9.07 -11.91
C GLU A 27 -0.17 7.75 -12.59
N ALA A 28 -1.07 6.95 -11.99
CA ALA A 28 -1.40 5.61 -12.47
C ALA A 28 -2.79 5.50 -13.12
N TYR A 29 -3.53 6.61 -13.28
CA TYR A 29 -4.90 6.62 -13.80
C TYR A 29 -5.06 5.99 -15.20
N HIS A 30 -3.97 5.94 -15.98
CA HIS A 30 -3.94 5.31 -17.30
C HIS A 30 -3.72 3.79 -17.27
N ALA A 31 -3.35 3.24 -16.10
CA ALA A 31 -3.00 1.83 -15.92
C ALA A 31 -3.83 1.13 -14.84
N ILE A 32 -4.43 1.88 -13.90
CA ILE A 32 -5.22 1.36 -12.80
C ILE A 32 -6.55 2.10 -12.74
N ASP A 33 -7.66 1.37 -12.83
CA ASP A 33 -8.98 1.86 -12.40
C ASP A 33 -9.12 1.67 -10.88
N LEU A 34 -9.03 2.77 -10.13
CA LEU A 34 -8.94 2.73 -8.67
C LEU A 34 -10.29 3.05 -8.01
N THR A 35 -10.90 2.04 -7.41
CA THR A 35 -12.06 2.18 -6.51
C THR A 35 -11.65 2.06 -5.04
N ILE A 36 -12.26 2.85 -4.14
CA ILE A 36 -11.93 2.88 -2.71
C ILE A 36 -13.16 2.50 -1.89
N ASN A 37 -13.03 1.47 -1.03
CA ASN A 37 -14.06 1.02 -0.07
C ASN A 37 -15.43 0.62 -0.64
N GLU A 38 -15.60 0.56 -1.96
CA GLU A 38 -16.84 0.10 -2.60
C GLU A 38 -16.91 -1.43 -2.71
N SER A 39 -18.09 -1.92 -3.05
CA SER A 39 -18.35 -3.34 -3.30
C SER A 39 -18.58 -3.55 -4.79
N GLY A 40 -18.07 -4.65 -5.33
CA GLY A 40 -18.15 -4.93 -6.75
C GLY A 40 -17.20 -6.05 -7.15
N TYR A 41 -17.17 -6.33 -8.45
CA TYR A 41 -16.14 -7.17 -9.03
C TYR A 41 -14.89 -6.34 -9.30
N PHE A 42 -13.74 -6.81 -8.82
CA PHE A 42 -12.44 -6.17 -9.03
C PHE A 42 -11.44 -7.25 -9.42
N ASP A 43 -10.51 -6.93 -10.31
CA ASP A 43 -9.45 -7.88 -10.69
C ASP A 43 -8.47 -8.11 -9.54
N ILE A 44 -8.16 -7.03 -8.81
CA ILE A 44 -7.30 -7.02 -7.63
C ILE A 44 -8.02 -6.31 -6.48
N ASN A 45 -8.15 -6.99 -5.35
CA ASN A 45 -8.57 -6.41 -4.09
C ASN A 45 -7.33 -6.13 -3.23
N HIS A 46 -6.97 -4.86 -3.07
CA HIS A 46 -5.87 -4.44 -2.21
C HIS A 46 -6.39 -3.98 -0.85
N ILE A 47 -6.06 -4.71 0.22
CA ILE A 47 -6.39 -4.45 1.61
C ILE A 47 -5.24 -3.71 2.28
N HIS A 48 -5.52 -2.53 2.82
CA HIS A 48 -4.52 -1.69 3.48
C HIS A 48 -4.58 -1.78 5.01
N THR A 49 -5.76 -2.07 5.58
CA THR A 49 -5.98 -2.15 7.04
C THR A 49 -6.61 -3.46 7.47
N ILE A 50 -6.25 -3.89 8.69
CA ILE A 50 -6.69 -5.14 9.32
C ILE A 50 -8.02 -4.89 10.04
N ASP A 51 -9.10 -4.92 9.27
CA ASP A 51 -10.46 -4.71 9.78
C ASP A 51 -11.29 -5.99 9.61
N PRO A 52 -12.13 -6.38 10.60
CA PRO A 52 -12.96 -7.59 10.48
C PRO A 52 -13.82 -7.64 9.22
N MET A 53 -14.29 -6.48 8.76
CA MET A 53 -15.05 -6.36 7.51
C MET A 53 -14.18 -6.67 6.28
N ASN A 54 -12.91 -6.23 6.27
CA ASN A 54 -11.99 -6.52 5.18
C ASN A 54 -11.61 -8.01 5.15
N PHE A 55 -11.49 -8.67 6.31
CA PHE A 55 -11.28 -10.12 6.40
C PHE A 55 -12.42 -10.90 5.74
N TYR A 56 -13.67 -10.49 5.99
CA TYR A 56 -14.84 -11.07 5.33
C TYR A 56 -14.82 -10.82 3.81
N LYS A 57 -14.48 -9.59 3.38
CA LYS A 57 -14.39 -9.22 1.96
C LYS A 57 -13.35 -10.05 1.21
N ILE A 58 -12.19 -10.36 1.81
CA ILE A 58 -11.18 -11.27 1.21
C ILE A 58 -11.81 -12.63 0.87
N LYS A 59 -12.54 -13.23 1.82
CA LYS A 59 -13.13 -14.57 1.64
C LYS A 59 -14.20 -14.61 0.56
N MET A 60 -14.85 -13.49 0.28
CA MET A 60 -15.91 -13.37 -0.73
C MET A 60 -15.39 -12.89 -2.09
N HIS A 61 -14.20 -12.28 -2.12
CA HIS A 61 -13.60 -11.76 -3.33
C HIS A 61 -12.97 -12.90 -4.13
N LYS A 62 -13.22 -12.88 -5.43
CA LYS A 62 -12.90 -13.98 -6.36
C LYS A 62 -11.64 -13.72 -7.18
N GLY A 63 -11.16 -12.48 -7.23
CA GLY A 63 -9.90 -12.11 -7.86
C GLY A 63 -8.74 -12.19 -6.87
N ALA A 64 -7.60 -11.60 -7.22
CA ALA A 64 -6.43 -11.62 -6.35
C ALA A 64 -6.59 -10.68 -5.15
N ASN A 65 -6.28 -11.18 -3.96
CA ASN A 65 -6.25 -10.43 -2.72
C ASN A 65 -4.79 -10.09 -2.36
N ILE A 66 -4.48 -8.79 -2.34
CA ILE A 66 -3.18 -8.26 -1.92
C ILE A 66 -3.39 -7.55 -0.58
N MET A 67 -2.51 -7.76 0.39
CA MET A 67 -2.58 -7.04 1.66
C MET A 67 -1.28 -6.34 2.04
N ALA A 68 -1.38 -5.07 2.42
CA ALA A 68 -0.27 -4.33 3.00
C ALA A 68 -0.02 -4.77 4.46
N VAL A 69 1.25 -5.02 4.78
CA VAL A 69 1.70 -5.39 6.12
C VAL A 69 2.46 -4.21 6.72
N HIS A 70 1.76 -3.44 7.55
CA HIS A 70 2.31 -2.28 8.24
C HIS A 70 2.92 -2.60 9.61
N PHE A 71 2.55 -3.73 10.21
CA PHE A 71 3.01 -4.18 11.52
C PHE A 71 3.01 -5.71 11.58
N LEU A 72 3.59 -6.29 12.62
CA LEU A 72 3.50 -7.72 12.92
C LEU A 72 2.77 -7.92 14.26
N PRO A 73 2.23 -9.12 14.54
CA PRO A 73 1.50 -9.37 15.78
C PRO A 73 2.28 -9.01 17.05
N HIS A 74 3.61 -9.19 17.06
CA HIS A 74 4.45 -8.90 18.20
C HIS A 74 4.85 -7.41 18.27
N THR A 75 4.88 -6.66 17.15
CA THR A 75 5.21 -5.22 17.17
C THR A 75 4.11 -4.36 17.77
N LEU A 76 2.92 -4.92 18.01
CA LEU A 76 1.86 -4.26 18.77
C LEU A 76 2.14 -4.20 20.28
N GLU A 77 3.08 -5.02 20.79
CA GLU A 77 3.51 -4.98 22.18
C GLU A 77 4.15 -3.62 22.48
N GLY A 78 3.68 -2.95 23.56
CA GLY A 78 4.13 -1.60 23.93
C GLY A 78 3.49 -0.46 23.13
N SER A 79 2.58 -0.75 22.18
CA SER A 79 1.76 0.27 21.51
C SER A 79 0.35 0.38 22.10
N ILE A 80 -0.19 -0.71 22.63
CA ILE A 80 -1.54 -0.78 23.22
C ILE A 80 -1.47 -1.58 24.51
N ASP A 81 -2.02 -1.05 25.60
CA ASP A 81 -2.18 -1.78 26.86
C ASP A 81 -3.49 -2.59 26.86
N LEU A 82 -3.39 -3.91 26.67
CA LEU A 82 -4.51 -4.84 26.65
C LEU A 82 -4.25 -6.05 27.55
N PRO A 83 -5.30 -6.66 28.15
CA PRO A 83 -5.17 -7.92 28.88
C PRO A 83 -4.54 -9.03 28.03
N LYS A 84 -3.58 -9.78 28.59
CA LYS A 84 -2.76 -10.77 27.87
C LYS A 84 -3.56 -11.79 27.04
N PHE A 85 -4.71 -12.24 27.53
CA PHE A 85 -5.54 -13.22 26.82
C PHE A 85 -6.25 -12.64 25.58
N ILE A 86 -6.69 -11.37 25.65
CA ILE A 86 -7.26 -10.64 24.49
C ILE A 86 -6.16 -10.44 23.45
N PHE A 87 -4.98 -10.05 23.91
CA PHE A 87 -3.83 -9.82 23.05
C PHE A 87 -3.41 -11.10 22.31
N ALA A 88 -3.43 -12.26 22.97
CA ALA A 88 -3.18 -13.56 22.33
C ALA A 88 -4.18 -13.88 21.21
N GLY A 89 -5.48 -13.62 21.44
CA GLY A 89 -6.52 -13.79 20.41
C GLY A 89 -6.34 -12.84 19.22
N LEU A 90 -5.98 -11.59 19.48
CA LEU A 90 -5.68 -10.59 18.45
C LEU A 90 -4.51 -11.04 17.56
N LYS A 91 -3.44 -11.59 18.16
CA LYS A 91 -2.30 -12.12 17.39
C LYS A 91 -2.72 -13.23 16.43
N LEU A 92 -3.52 -14.19 16.90
CA LEU A 92 -4.01 -15.29 16.05
C LEU A 92 -4.85 -14.76 14.89
N TYR A 93 -5.75 -13.83 15.17
CA TYR A 93 -6.56 -13.18 14.15
C TYR A 93 -5.71 -12.47 13.08
N ILE A 94 -4.68 -11.71 13.47
CA ILE A 94 -3.77 -11.04 12.52
C ILE A 94 -3.05 -12.06 11.64
N VAL A 95 -2.54 -13.14 12.22
CA VAL A 95 -1.85 -14.20 11.46
C VAL A 95 -2.80 -14.88 10.47
N ASP A 96 -4.03 -15.18 10.89
CA ASP A 96 -5.04 -15.79 10.02
C ASP A 96 -5.44 -14.85 8.87
N PHE A 97 -5.53 -13.55 9.14
CA PHE A 97 -5.74 -12.53 8.13
C PHE A 97 -4.60 -12.53 7.11
N TYR A 98 -3.34 -12.49 7.57
CA TYR A 98 -2.16 -12.55 6.71
C TYR A 98 -2.15 -13.78 5.83
N LYS A 99 -2.56 -14.93 6.37
CA LYS A 99 -2.66 -16.18 5.60
C LYS A 99 -3.76 -16.17 4.55
N SER A 100 -4.82 -15.38 4.73
CA SER A 100 -5.95 -15.33 3.79
C SER A 100 -5.74 -14.53 2.51
N ALA A 101 -4.72 -13.64 2.44
CA ALA A 101 -4.44 -12.85 1.25
C ALA A 101 -3.49 -13.59 0.32
N ASP A 102 -3.72 -13.61 -1.00
CA ASP A 102 -2.84 -14.27 -1.97
C ASP A 102 -1.41 -13.73 -1.91
N TYR A 103 -1.27 -12.41 -1.79
CA TYR A 103 0.03 -11.75 -1.65
C TYR A 103 0.04 -10.76 -0.47
N LEU A 104 1.21 -10.66 0.16
CA LEU A 104 1.52 -9.65 1.17
C LEU A 104 2.54 -8.66 0.64
N VAL A 105 2.25 -7.37 0.82
CA VAL A 105 3.19 -6.29 0.55
C VAL A 105 3.73 -5.75 1.87
N VAL A 106 4.99 -6.02 2.16
CA VAL A 106 5.66 -5.48 3.34
C VAL A 106 6.26 -4.11 3.03
N VAL A 107 6.13 -3.18 3.98
CA VAL A 107 6.75 -1.85 3.89
C VAL A 107 8.20 -1.85 4.38
N ASN A 108 8.64 -2.88 5.10
CA ASN A 108 10.01 -3.05 5.57
C ASN A 108 10.48 -4.50 5.32
N PRO A 109 11.65 -4.73 4.67
CA PRO A 109 12.15 -6.07 4.38
C PRO A 109 12.36 -6.95 5.62
N ILE A 110 12.58 -6.35 6.80
CA ILE A 110 12.78 -7.11 8.05
C ILE A 110 11.59 -8.00 8.38
N PHE A 111 10.38 -7.62 7.97
CA PHE A 111 9.16 -8.40 8.21
C PHE A 111 9.11 -9.71 7.41
N ILE A 112 9.88 -9.84 6.31
CA ILE A 112 9.82 -11.02 5.43
C ILE A 112 10.18 -12.29 6.19
N LYS A 113 11.30 -12.27 6.93
CA LYS A 113 11.77 -13.45 7.67
C LYS A 113 10.76 -13.91 8.71
N GLU A 114 10.09 -12.96 9.38
CA GLU A 114 9.10 -13.26 10.40
C GLU A 114 7.79 -13.81 9.81
N LEU A 115 7.32 -13.23 8.71
CA LEU A 115 6.15 -13.76 8.01
C LEU A 115 6.38 -15.19 7.50
N ILE A 116 7.60 -15.51 7.05
CA ILE A 116 8.00 -16.88 6.70
C ILE A 116 7.91 -17.80 7.93
N GLN A 117 8.40 -17.37 9.09
CA GLN A 117 8.29 -18.14 10.34
C GLN A 117 6.83 -18.35 10.78
N LEU A 118 5.92 -17.43 10.44
CA LEU A 118 4.48 -17.57 10.66
C LEU A 118 3.79 -18.52 9.66
N GLY A 119 4.54 -19.10 8.72
CA GLY A 119 4.08 -20.08 7.75
C GLY A 119 3.58 -19.49 6.43
N ILE A 120 3.99 -18.26 6.09
CA ILE A 120 3.63 -17.60 4.85
C ILE A 120 4.74 -17.83 3.81
N PRO A 121 4.46 -18.43 2.64
CA PRO A 121 5.47 -18.66 1.63
C PRO A 121 6.16 -17.37 1.18
N GLU A 122 7.49 -17.39 1.05
CA GLU A 122 8.27 -16.23 0.58
C GLU A 122 7.80 -15.75 -0.80
N SER A 123 7.38 -16.66 -1.69
CA SER A 123 6.83 -16.32 -3.01
C SER A 123 5.56 -15.47 -2.97
N ARG A 124 4.88 -15.40 -1.82
CA ARG A 124 3.70 -14.56 -1.58
C ARG A 124 4.05 -13.22 -0.95
N ILE A 125 5.31 -12.96 -0.60
CA ILE A 125 5.72 -11.75 0.11
C ILE A 125 6.52 -10.86 -0.84
N LYS A 126 6.07 -9.64 -1.03
CA LYS A 126 6.73 -8.62 -1.84
C LYS A 126 7.10 -7.42 -0.97
N TYR A 127 8.33 -6.95 -1.06
CA TYR A 127 8.68 -5.64 -0.52
C TYR A 127 8.32 -4.56 -1.53
N ILE A 128 7.51 -3.58 -1.09
CA ILE A 128 7.30 -2.31 -1.79
C ILE A 128 7.23 -1.24 -0.70
N PRO A 129 8.14 -0.24 -0.70
CA PRO A 129 8.18 0.77 0.34
C PRO A 129 7.03 1.76 0.25
N ASN A 130 6.81 2.50 1.34
CA ASN A 130 5.97 3.70 1.28
C ASN A 130 6.70 4.83 0.55
N TYR A 131 5.90 5.80 0.09
CA TYR A 131 6.33 6.98 -0.65
C TYR A 131 5.81 8.24 0.05
N VAL A 132 6.55 9.35 -0.10
CA VAL A 132 6.11 10.69 0.33
C VAL A 132 6.30 11.67 -0.81
N SER A 133 5.25 12.43 -1.11
CA SER A 133 5.29 13.41 -2.19
C SER A 133 6.26 14.56 -1.97
N LYS A 134 7.18 14.73 -2.94
CA LYS A 134 8.06 15.91 -3.05
C LYS A 134 7.31 17.19 -3.43
N GLN A 135 6.05 17.09 -3.84
CA GLN A 135 5.21 18.28 -4.07
C GLN A 135 4.59 18.79 -2.76
N LYS A 136 4.44 17.91 -1.76
CA LYS A 136 3.89 18.27 -0.44
C LYS A 136 5.00 18.58 0.57
N PHE A 137 6.11 17.86 0.49
CA PHE A 137 7.26 18.03 1.37
C PHE A 137 8.45 18.52 0.55
N TYR A 138 8.77 19.80 0.66
CA TYR A 138 9.81 20.46 -0.13
C TYR A 138 10.42 21.64 0.63
N ALA A 139 11.68 21.93 0.32
CA ALA A 139 12.38 23.05 0.90
C ALA A 139 11.80 24.38 0.39
N TYR A 140 11.51 25.29 1.33
CA TYR A 140 11.16 26.67 1.03
C TYR A 140 12.39 27.49 0.68
N ASP A 141 12.17 28.60 -0.03
CA ASP A 141 13.16 29.66 -0.11
C ASP A 141 13.39 30.32 1.26
N GLU A 142 14.48 31.10 1.36
CA GLU A 142 14.91 31.73 2.61
C GLU A 142 13.85 32.66 3.21
N GLN A 143 13.16 33.45 2.37
CA GLN A 143 12.14 34.38 2.83
C GLN A 143 10.96 33.63 3.47
N LYS A 144 10.42 32.63 2.77
CA LYS A 144 9.29 31.84 3.26
C LYS A 144 9.69 31.03 4.49
N ARG A 145 10.91 30.49 4.53
CA ARG A 145 11.45 29.82 5.72
C ARG A 145 11.48 30.76 6.92
N ASP A 146 11.95 32.00 6.76
CA ASP A 146 12.02 32.98 7.85
C ASP A 146 10.63 33.39 8.35
N GLU A 147 9.67 33.58 7.45
CA GLU A 147 8.26 33.86 7.80
C GLU A 147 7.67 32.74 8.67
N VAL A 148 7.89 31.49 8.27
CA VAL A 148 7.39 30.33 9.01
C VAL A 148 8.15 30.15 10.32
N ARG A 149 9.47 30.37 10.37
CA ARG A 149 10.23 30.35 11.64
C ARG A 149 9.67 31.37 12.63
N ALA A 150 9.33 32.58 12.18
CA ALA A 150 8.69 33.58 13.02
C ALA A 150 7.32 33.12 13.57
N LYS A 151 6.49 32.45 12.75
CA LYS A 151 5.18 31.88 13.17
C LYS A 151 5.32 30.89 14.34
N TYR A 152 6.43 30.15 14.41
CA TYR A 152 6.71 29.19 15.50
C TYR A 152 7.68 29.76 16.57
N GLY A 153 7.89 31.08 16.60
CA GLY A 153 8.75 31.75 17.58
C GLY A 153 10.22 31.31 17.51
N VAL A 154 10.68 30.87 16.34
CA VAL A 154 12.06 30.46 16.04
C VAL A 154 12.81 31.64 15.44
N LYS A 155 14.00 31.94 15.96
CA LYS A 155 14.87 33.01 15.41
C LYS A 155 15.62 32.50 14.18
N LYS A 156 16.12 33.42 13.35
CA LYS A 156 16.85 33.06 12.12
C LYS A 156 18.07 32.18 12.39
N ASP A 157 18.84 32.51 13.43
CA ASP A 157 20.09 31.85 13.78
C ASP A 157 19.94 30.67 14.77
N ASP A 158 18.72 30.35 15.19
CA ASP A 158 18.49 29.18 16.06
C ASP A 158 18.87 27.89 15.31
N PHE A 159 19.53 26.95 15.99
CA PHE A 159 19.65 25.58 15.48
C PHE A 159 18.47 24.76 16.00
N VAL A 160 17.64 24.25 15.10
CA VAL A 160 16.35 23.65 15.45
C VAL A 160 16.35 22.15 15.18
N VAL A 161 16.07 21.38 16.23
CA VAL A 161 15.88 19.93 16.19
C VAL A 161 14.39 19.62 16.28
N ILE A 162 13.86 18.83 15.35
CA ILE A 162 12.49 18.36 15.42
C ILE A 162 12.42 16.88 15.79
N GLY A 163 11.45 16.54 16.64
CA GLY A 163 10.94 15.18 16.81
C GLY A 163 9.53 15.09 16.24
N VAL A 164 9.22 14.04 15.49
CA VAL A 164 7.92 13.88 14.85
C VAL A 164 7.32 12.53 15.20
N GLY A 165 6.11 12.54 15.76
CA GLY A 165 5.36 11.33 16.06
C GLY A 165 4.45 11.46 17.27
N GLN A 166 3.57 10.47 17.42
CA GLN A 166 2.72 10.33 18.60
C GLN A 166 3.55 10.32 19.87
N VAL A 167 3.02 10.93 20.94
CA VAL A 167 3.67 10.90 22.25
C VAL A 167 3.48 9.52 22.86
N GLN A 168 4.52 8.69 22.75
CA GLN A 168 4.55 7.28 23.18
C GLN A 168 5.94 6.94 23.72
N MET A 169 6.02 6.03 24.69
CA MET A 169 7.30 5.61 25.28
C MET A 169 8.26 5.06 24.23
N ARG A 170 7.76 4.21 23.32
CA ARG A 170 8.56 3.64 22.22
C ARG A 170 9.17 4.69 21.28
N LYS A 171 8.62 5.91 21.23
CA LYS A 171 9.14 6.99 20.37
C LYS A 171 10.33 7.72 20.99
N GLY A 172 10.62 7.48 22.27
CA GLY A 172 11.77 8.06 22.97
C GLY A 172 11.56 9.53 23.35
N VAL A 173 10.32 9.95 23.63
CA VAL A 173 10.00 11.35 24.03
C VAL A 173 10.82 11.79 25.26
N VAL A 174 11.01 10.87 26.21
CA VAL A 174 11.83 11.11 27.41
C VAL A 174 13.28 11.40 27.02
N ASP A 175 13.86 10.58 26.14
CA ASP A 175 15.24 10.77 25.64
C ASP A 175 15.38 12.05 24.82
N PHE A 176 14.36 12.40 24.04
CA PHE A 176 14.32 13.66 23.32
C PHE A 176 14.47 14.85 24.27
N VAL A 177 13.72 14.86 25.37
CA VAL A 177 13.79 15.90 26.39
C VAL A 177 15.11 15.85 27.18
N ASP A 178 15.63 14.66 27.49
CA ASP A 178 16.89 14.52 28.21
C ASP A 178 18.10 14.97 27.38
N VAL A 179 18.10 14.71 26.07
CA VAL A 179 19.08 15.28 25.13
C VAL A 179 18.92 16.79 25.04
N ALA A 180 17.70 17.32 25.04
CA ALA A 180 17.48 18.76 25.02
C ALA A 180 18.07 19.47 26.24
N LYS A 181 17.97 18.88 27.44
CA LYS A 181 18.61 19.39 28.66
C LYS A 181 20.14 19.48 28.53
N LYS A 182 20.75 18.57 27.75
CA LYS A 182 22.20 18.54 27.49
C LYS A 182 22.63 19.54 26.41
N CYS A 183 21.69 20.05 25.61
CA CYS A 183 21.93 20.99 24.51
C CYS A 183 21.11 22.28 24.69
N PRO A 184 21.31 23.07 25.77
CA PRO A 184 20.51 24.26 26.05
C PRO A 184 20.59 25.36 24.98
N GLN A 185 21.62 25.33 24.13
CA GLN A 185 21.81 26.23 23.00
C GLN A 185 21.02 25.84 21.74
N VAL A 186 20.40 24.66 21.72
CA VAL A 186 19.63 24.12 20.59
C VAL A 186 18.15 24.18 20.94
N LYS A 187 17.31 24.58 19.98
CA LYS A 187 15.86 24.60 20.13
C LYS A 187 15.27 23.28 19.69
N PHE A 188 14.42 22.67 20.51
CA PHE A 188 13.79 21.38 20.26
C PHE A 188 12.28 21.55 20.09
N LEU A 189 11.71 21.05 19.01
CA LEU A 189 10.27 21.06 18.76
C LEU A 189 9.76 19.62 18.62
N TRP A 190 8.82 19.22 19.45
CA TRP A 190 8.14 17.93 19.29
C TRP A 190 6.78 18.12 18.61
N CYS A 191 6.59 17.44 17.49
CA CYS A 191 5.42 17.56 16.62
C CYS A 191 4.62 16.27 16.69
N GLY A 192 3.52 16.30 17.44
CA GLY A 192 2.65 15.19 17.74
C GLY A 192 2.11 15.25 19.17
N GLY A 193 1.09 14.44 19.44
CA GLY A 193 0.41 14.39 20.72
C GLY A 193 -0.07 12.98 21.07
N PHE A 194 -0.93 12.88 22.08
CA PHE A 194 -1.58 11.63 22.46
C PHE A 194 -2.76 11.32 21.52
N SER A 195 -2.59 10.39 20.57
CA SER A 195 -3.71 9.96 19.70
C SER A 195 -4.67 8.98 20.37
N PHE A 196 -4.26 8.29 21.44
CA PHE A 196 -5.07 7.29 22.15
C PHE A 196 -5.44 7.70 23.58
N GLY A 197 -5.18 8.96 23.95
CA GLY A 197 -5.44 9.49 25.29
C GLY A 197 -4.82 8.62 26.39
N ALA A 198 -5.58 8.34 27.45
CA ALA A 198 -5.14 7.60 28.63
C ALA A 198 -4.83 6.10 28.37
N ILE A 199 -5.20 5.56 27.20
CA ILE A 199 -4.86 4.17 26.81
C ILE A 199 -3.39 4.06 26.34
N THR A 200 -2.74 5.20 26.13
CA THR A 200 -1.32 5.24 25.72
C THR A 200 -0.42 4.67 26.82
N ASP A 201 0.44 3.72 26.46
CA ASP A 201 1.43 3.17 27.40
C ASP A 201 2.36 4.28 27.93
N GLY A 202 2.57 4.29 29.25
CA GLY A 202 3.35 5.33 29.95
C GLY A 202 2.71 6.72 29.99
N TYR A 203 1.40 6.86 29.74
CA TYR A 203 0.70 8.15 29.63
C TYR A 203 1.04 9.16 30.73
N HIS A 204 1.01 8.76 32.01
CA HIS A 204 1.27 9.68 33.13
C HIS A 204 2.69 10.25 33.12
N GLN A 205 3.69 9.41 32.84
CA GLN A 205 5.08 9.85 32.74
C GLN A 205 5.28 10.80 31.54
N LEU A 206 4.71 10.45 30.40
CA LEU A 206 4.80 11.28 29.19
C LEU A 206 4.10 12.62 29.37
N LYS A 207 2.95 12.62 30.04
CA LYS A 207 2.23 13.85 30.36
C LYS A 207 3.05 14.75 31.27
N ASP A 208 3.68 14.20 32.31
CA ASP A 208 4.58 14.94 33.19
C ASP A 208 5.77 15.54 32.41
N VAL A 209 6.38 14.79 31.50
CA VAL A 209 7.45 15.28 30.62
C VAL A 209 6.97 16.42 29.71
N MET A 210 5.74 16.35 29.20
CA MET A 210 5.14 17.42 28.39
C MET A 210 4.75 18.66 29.20
N GLU A 211 4.45 18.53 30.48
CA GLU A 211 4.09 19.65 31.35
C GLU A 211 5.34 20.29 32.00
N ASN A 212 6.40 19.51 32.24
CA ASN A 212 7.61 19.89 32.96
C ASN A 212 8.89 19.77 32.09
N HIS A 213 8.85 20.30 30.87
CA HIS A 213 9.99 20.29 29.94
C HIS A 213 10.92 21.52 30.13
N PRO A 214 12.19 21.46 29.69
CA PRO A 214 13.09 22.61 29.75
C PRO A 214 12.67 23.72 28.77
N GLU A 215 13.15 24.94 28.99
CA GLU A 215 12.78 26.14 28.21
C GLU A 215 13.11 26.03 26.71
N ASN A 216 14.12 25.23 26.35
CA ASN A 216 14.52 25.02 24.96
C ASN A 216 13.71 23.92 24.24
N VAL A 217 12.71 23.32 24.90
CA VAL A 217 11.79 22.35 24.29
C VAL A 217 10.41 22.99 24.11
N GLN A 218 9.74 22.68 23.02
CA GLN A 218 8.34 23.04 22.79
C GLN A 218 7.58 21.85 22.22
N PHE A 219 6.48 21.46 22.88
CA PHE A 219 5.53 20.49 22.32
C PHE A 219 4.47 21.24 21.52
N LEU A 220 4.39 20.96 20.21
CA LEU A 220 3.46 21.65 19.30
C LEU A 220 2.07 20.99 19.24
N GLY A 221 1.92 19.80 19.83
CA GLY A 221 0.70 19.00 19.71
C GLY A 221 0.55 18.36 18.32
N ILE A 222 -0.66 17.92 18.00
CA ILE A 222 -0.96 17.30 16.69
C ILE A 222 -1.05 18.42 15.64
N ILE A 223 -0.20 18.32 14.62
CA ILE A 223 -0.17 19.25 13.48
C ILE A 223 -0.86 18.57 12.29
N PRO A 224 -1.78 19.26 11.58
CA PRO A 224 -2.36 18.76 10.35
C PRO A 224 -1.29 18.42 9.31
N ARG A 225 -1.51 17.38 8.50
CA ARG A 225 -0.50 16.87 7.55
C ARG A 225 -0.08 17.93 6.53
N GLU A 226 -1.02 18.74 6.07
CA GLU A 226 -0.82 19.85 5.13
C GLU A 226 0.10 20.94 5.70
N ASP A 227 0.13 21.11 7.02
CA ASP A 227 0.97 22.09 7.71
C ASP A 227 2.35 21.51 8.09
N MET A 228 2.57 20.19 7.95
CA MET A 228 3.83 19.58 8.36
C MET A 228 5.03 20.05 7.54
N ASN A 229 4.83 20.48 6.28
CA ASN A 229 5.95 21.03 5.49
C ASN A 229 6.53 22.31 6.13
N ASP A 230 5.69 23.14 6.77
CA ASP A 230 6.16 24.29 7.54
C ASP A 230 7.10 23.83 8.67
N ILE A 231 6.72 22.78 9.39
CA ILE A 231 7.48 22.22 10.50
C ILE A 231 8.86 21.71 10.05
N TYR A 232 8.93 20.96 8.95
CA TYR A 232 10.22 20.51 8.43
C TYR A 232 11.07 21.70 7.97
N ASN A 233 10.47 22.76 7.41
CA ASN A 233 11.19 23.95 6.98
C ASN A 233 11.70 24.83 8.14
N VAL A 234 11.02 24.88 9.29
CA VAL A 234 11.57 25.56 10.48
C VAL A 234 12.77 24.82 11.09
N SER A 235 12.86 23.51 10.85
CA SER A 235 13.88 22.64 11.43
C SER A 235 15.18 22.64 10.65
N ASP A 236 16.25 22.24 11.33
CA ASP A 236 17.55 21.97 10.73
C ASP A 236 17.88 20.46 10.79
N VAL A 237 17.40 19.71 11.79
CA VAL A 237 17.64 18.25 11.93
C VAL A 237 16.38 17.51 12.36
N LEU A 238 16.10 16.35 11.76
CA LEU A 238 15.14 15.38 12.31
C LEU A 238 15.86 14.48 13.32
N PHE A 239 15.38 14.46 14.56
CA PHE A 239 15.88 13.62 15.63
C PHE A 239 14.81 12.63 16.10
N MET A 240 15.08 11.33 15.96
CA MET A 240 14.19 10.26 16.39
C MET A 240 14.93 9.26 17.29
N PRO A 241 14.93 9.46 18.62
CA PRO A 241 15.51 8.51 19.58
C PRO A 241 14.62 7.28 19.83
N SER A 242 13.79 6.91 18.87
CA SER A 242 12.77 5.87 19.01
C SER A 242 13.41 4.50 19.27
N TYR A 243 12.79 3.73 20.16
CA TYR A 243 13.16 2.36 20.50
C TYR A 243 12.58 1.34 19.52
N ASN A 244 11.45 1.67 18.90
CA ASN A 244 10.80 0.81 17.92
C ASN A 244 10.04 1.64 16.89
N GLU A 245 10.23 1.30 15.61
CA GLU A 245 9.53 1.87 14.46
C GLU A 245 9.02 0.78 13.52
N LEU A 246 8.18 1.18 12.58
CA LEU A 246 7.69 0.30 11.52
C LEU A 246 8.34 0.73 10.20
N PHE A 247 7.66 1.62 9.49
CA PHE A 247 8.24 2.38 8.38
C PHE A 247 7.97 3.87 8.63
N PRO A 248 8.97 4.64 9.06
CA PRO A 248 8.75 6.00 9.57
C PRO A 248 8.57 6.99 8.42
N MET A 249 7.32 7.34 8.12
CA MET A 249 6.97 8.36 7.12
C MET A 249 7.69 9.70 7.37
N ALA A 250 7.87 10.09 8.65
CA ALA A 250 8.57 11.31 9.03
C ALA A 250 10.02 11.37 8.51
N ILE A 251 10.70 10.22 8.39
CA ILE A 251 12.03 10.16 7.81
C ILE A 251 11.97 10.52 6.32
N LEU A 252 11.04 9.94 5.57
CA LEU A 252 10.90 10.26 4.14
C LEU A 252 10.51 11.72 3.90
N GLU A 253 9.65 12.27 4.76
CA GLU A 253 9.29 13.69 4.75
C GLU A 253 10.53 14.58 4.94
N ALA A 254 11.35 14.30 5.97
CA ALA A 254 12.62 15.02 6.20
C ALA A 254 13.63 14.83 5.07
N CYS A 255 13.71 13.62 4.50
CA CYS A 255 14.57 13.32 3.36
C CYS A 255 14.25 14.17 2.14
N ASN A 256 12.97 14.43 1.86
CA ASN A 256 12.58 15.26 0.72
C ASN A 256 13.06 16.72 0.84
N LEU A 257 13.31 17.20 2.06
CA LEU A 257 13.92 18.50 2.34
C LEU A 257 15.44 18.43 2.56
N HIS A 258 16.05 17.25 2.38
CA HIS A 258 17.46 16.95 2.63
C HIS A 258 17.92 17.27 4.06
N LYS A 259 17.03 17.15 5.06
CA LYS A 259 17.39 17.38 6.46
C LYS A 259 18.26 16.23 6.98
N PRO A 260 19.37 16.50 7.68
CA PRO A 260 20.08 15.49 8.44
C PRO A 260 19.15 14.67 9.32
N LEU A 261 19.39 13.36 9.36
CA LEU A 261 18.64 12.40 10.18
C LEU A 261 19.54 11.92 11.31
N LEU A 262 19.18 12.21 12.56
CA LEU A 262 19.80 11.61 13.75
C LEU A 262 18.84 10.61 14.37
N LEU A 263 19.17 9.33 14.32
CA LEU A 263 18.27 8.25 14.69
C LEU A 263 18.93 7.35 15.73
N ARG A 264 18.13 6.67 16.56
CA ARG A 264 18.64 5.52 17.31
C ARG A 264 19.11 4.44 16.34
N ASN A 265 20.21 3.77 16.67
CA ASN A 265 20.67 2.64 15.88
C ASN A 265 19.68 1.46 16.02
N LEU A 266 18.83 1.29 15.01
CA LEU A 266 17.88 0.18 14.93
C LEU A 266 18.14 -0.63 13.65
N ASP A 267 18.08 -1.96 13.77
CA ASP A 267 18.27 -2.87 12.63
C ASP A 267 17.26 -2.61 11.50
N LEU A 268 16.03 -2.23 11.84
CA LEU A 268 14.97 -1.95 10.88
C LEU A 268 15.30 -0.81 9.90
N TYR A 269 16.24 0.08 10.24
CA TYR A 269 16.66 1.18 9.38
C TYR A 269 17.71 0.77 8.34
N GLN A 270 18.49 -0.29 8.58
CA GLN A 270 19.65 -0.61 7.74
C GLN A 270 19.23 -0.87 6.29
N ASP A 271 18.22 -1.74 6.11
CA ASP A 271 17.72 -2.14 4.78
C ASP A 271 16.95 -1.03 4.05
N ILE A 272 16.39 -0.06 4.78
CA ILE A 272 15.54 0.99 4.21
C ILE A 272 16.25 2.35 4.08
N LEU A 273 17.31 2.61 4.86
CA LEU A 273 18.08 3.86 4.82
C LEU A 273 19.49 3.66 4.25
N PHE A 274 19.89 2.43 3.91
CA PHE A 274 21.16 2.10 3.24
C PHE A 274 22.40 2.63 3.99
N ASP A 275 22.39 2.52 5.32
CA ASP A 275 23.37 3.11 6.26
C ASP A 275 23.63 4.62 6.05
N SER A 276 22.72 5.32 5.38
CA SER A 276 22.83 6.74 5.03
C SER A 276 22.05 7.56 6.04
N TYR A 277 22.48 7.55 7.30
CA TYR A 277 21.90 8.34 8.39
C TYR A 277 22.88 8.42 9.56
N LEU A 278 22.71 9.42 10.41
CA LEU A 278 23.48 9.52 11.64
C LEU A 278 22.83 8.65 12.72
N LYS A 279 23.62 7.81 13.40
CA LYS A 279 23.12 6.86 14.39
C LYS A 279 23.90 6.90 15.71
N ALA A 280 23.17 6.76 16.82
CA ALA A 280 23.72 6.64 18.17
C ALA A 280 22.89 5.70 19.04
N GLU A 281 23.50 5.25 20.14
CA GLU A 281 22.92 4.27 21.08
C GLU A 281 22.36 4.92 22.35
N ASP A 282 22.90 6.08 22.74
CA ASP A 282 22.60 6.75 24.01
C ASP A 282 22.52 8.29 23.91
N ASN A 283 22.00 8.90 24.98
CA ASN A 283 21.70 10.34 25.04
C ASN A 283 22.97 11.22 25.03
N GLU A 284 24.13 10.72 25.45
CA GLU A 284 25.37 11.50 25.38
C GLU A 284 25.89 11.55 23.95
N ALA A 285 25.87 10.41 23.24
CA ALA A 285 26.23 10.34 21.84
C ALA A 285 25.28 11.19 20.97
N PHE A 286 23.96 11.15 21.23
CA PHE A 286 23.00 12.03 20.56
C PHE A 286 23.33 13.51 20.77
N ALA A 287 23.53 13.94 22.02
CA ALA A 287 23.83 15.33 22.35
C ALA A 287 25.13 15.80 21.68
N LYS A 288 26.16 14.94 21.66
CA LYS A 288 27.42 15.23 20.97
C LYS A 288 27.20 15.45 19.47
N MET A 289 26.48 14.55 18.80
CA MET A 289 26.24 14.63 17.36
C MET A 289 25.42 15.86 16.97
N LEU A 290 24.44 16.25 17.78
CA LEU A 290 23.71 17.51 17.58
C LEU A 290 24.62 18.73 17.73
N CYS A 291 25.53 18.72 18.70
CA CYS A 291 26.52 19.79 18.85
C CYS A 291 27.48 19.86 17.66
N ASP A 292 27.91 18.71 17.14
CA ASP A 292 28.78 18.63 15.96
C ASP A 292 28.05 19.15 14.71
N LEU A 293 26.80 18.73 14.48
CA LEU A 293 25.97 19.23 13.37
C LEU A 293 25.78 20.76 13.40
N ASN A 294 25.64 21.35 14.58
CA ASN A 294 25.48 22.79 14.73
C ASN A 294 26.79 23.57 14.49
N ARG A 295 27.96 22.95 14.75
CA ARG A 295 29.26 23.65 14.74
C ARG A 295 30.10 23.39 13.49
N ASP A 296 29.90 22.24 12.83
CA ASP A 296 30.69 21.78 11.70
C ASP A 296 29.84 21.76 10.41
N PRO A 297 29.99 22.77 9.53
CA PRO A 297 29.26 22.83 8.27
C PRO A 297 29.59 21.68 7.30
N ASP A 298 30.79 21.09 7.36
CA ASP A 298 31.16 19.96 6.52
C ASP A 298 30.45 18.69 6.98
N PHE A 299 30.43 18.46 8.30
CA PHE A 299 29.68 17.34 8.88
C PHE A 299 28.16 17.46 8.59
N TYR A 300 27.61 18.67 8.70
CA TYR A 300 26.21 18.93 8.34
C TYR A 300 25.93 18.63 6.86
N ARG A 301 26.78 19.09 5.92
CA ARG A 301 26.64 18.80 4.48
C ARG A 301 26.71 17.30 4.18
N GLN A 302 27.59 16.56 4.84
CA GLN A 302 27.66 15.09 4.68
C GLN A 302 26.35 14.43 5.12
N ALA A 303 25.79 14.86 6.25
CA ALA A 303 24.52 14.34 6.75
C ALA A 303 23.32 14.71 5.85
N MET A 304 23.34 15.86 5.17
CA MET A 304 22.34 16.20 4.16
C MET A 304 22.41 15.28 2.93
N ALA A 305 23.62 14.96 2.46
CA ALA A 305 23.83 14.10 1.28
C ALA A 305 23.27 12.69 1.49
N PHE A 306 23.28 12.20 2.73
CA PHE A 306 22.61 10.96 3.11
C PHE A 306 21.10 11.01 2.86
N SER A 307 20.44 12.08 3.30
CA SER A 307 19.01 12.30 3.12
C SER A 307 18.62 12.48 1.66
N GLU A 308 19.45 13.18 0.88
CA GLU A 308 19.29 13.32 -0.57
C GLU A 308 19.33 11.95 -1.28
N LYS A 309 20.31 11.09 -0.94
CA LYS A 309 20.40 9.74 -1.49
C LYS A 309 19.15 8.92 -1.20
N ILE A 310 18.62 8.97 0.02
CA ILE A 310 17.39 8.28 0.41
C ILE A 310 16.19 8.83 -0.37
N SER A 311 16.06 10.16 -0.46
CA SER A 311 15.02 10.87 -1.21
C SER A 311 15.00 10.52 -2.70
N MET A 312 16.17 10.25 -3.30
CA MET A 312 16.26 9.78 -4.69
C MET A 312 15.77 8.34 -4.86
N TYR A 313 16.07 7.45 -3.92
CA TYR A 313 15.62 6.06 -3.98
C TYR A 313 14.10 5.95 -3.85
N TYR A 314 13.50 6.65 -2.88
CA TYR A 314 12.05 6.65 -2.66
C TYR A 314 11.30 7.63 -3.56
N SER A 315 11.78 7.86 -4.79
CA SER A 315 11.10 8.76 -5.73
C SER A 315 9.74 8.20 -6.16
N LYS A 316 8.88 9.11 -6.58
CA LYS A 316 7.55 8.82 -7.14
C LYS A 316 7.64 7.78 -8.25
N GLU A 317 8.57 7.99 -9.19
CA GLU A 317 8.79 7.15 -10.36
C GLU A 317 9.25 5.75 -9.95
N HIS A 318 10.18 5.66 -9.00
CA HIS A 318 10.72 4.39 -8.55
C HIS A 318 9.67 3.55 -7.81
N VAL A 319 8.95 4.14 -6.85
CA VAL A 319 7.92 3.42 -6.07
C VAL A 319 6.71 3.08 -6.91
N LEU A 320 6.25 4.00 -7.78
CA LEU A 320 5.15 3.73 -8.70
C LEU A 320 5.47 2.58 -9.65
N LYS A 321 6.68 2.55 -10.21
CA LYS A 321 7.11 1.45 -11.08
C LYS A 321 7.02 0.10 -10.36
N GLN A 322 7.46 0.02 -9.10
CA GLN A 322 7.37 -1.22 -8.32
C GLN A 322 5.92 -1.67 -8.14
N TRP A 323 5.00 -0.75 -7.83
CA TRP A 323 3.57 -1.06 -7.72
C TRP A 323 2.95 -1.50 -9.04
N LEU A 324 3.21 -0.79 -10.14
CA LEU A 324 2.68 -1.13 -11.46
C LEU A 324 3.17 -2.49 -11.95
N ASP A 325 4.48 -2.76 -11.80
CA ASP A 325 5.06 -4.05 -12.16
C ASP A 325 4.44 -5.18 -11.33
N PHE A 326 4.27 -4.97 -10.03
CA PHE A 326 3.69 -5.97 -9.14
C PHE A 326 2.21 -6.22 -9.43
N TYR A 327 1.40 -5.18 -9.62
CA TYR A 327 -0.02 -5.37 -9.97
C TYR A 327 -0.18 -6.01 -11.33
N ARG A 328 0.64 -5.64 -12.33
CA ARG A 328 0.63 -6.31 -13.62
C ARG A 328 0.98 -7.79 -13.47
N GLN A 329 2.01 -8.12 -12.68
CA GLN A 329 2.38 -9.51 -12.41
C GLN A 329 1.22 -10.27 -11.75
N VAL A 330 0.59 -9.72 -10.72
CA VAL A 330 -0.52 -10.36 -10.01
C VAL A 330 -1.73 -10.53 -10.95
N TYR A 331 -2.04 -9.51 -11.74
CA TYR A 331 -3.09 -9.57 -12.75
C TYR A 331 -2.79 -10.67 -13.77
N GLU A 332 -1.62 -10.68 -14.40
CA GLU A 332 -1.24 -11.69 -15.39
C GLU A 332 -1.25 -13.11 -14.81
N GLN A 333 -0.81 -13.30 -13.57
CA GLN A 333 -0.86 -14.60 -12.89
C GLN A 333 -2.29 -15.05 -12.61
N SER A 334 -3.17 -14.14 -12.18
CA SER A 334 -4.60 -14.42 -11.97
C SER A 334 -5.32 -14.77 -13.28
N TYR A 335 -4.79 -14.33 -14.41
CA TYR A 335 -5.30 -14.59 -15.76
C TYR A 335 -4.53 -15.70 -16.50
N SER A 336 -3.39 -16.17 -15.98
CA SER A 336 -2.58 -17.21 -16.61
C SER A 336 -3.22 -18.60 -16.55
N ASP A 337 -4.24 -18.76 -15.70
CA ASP A 337 -5.14 -19.91 -15.67
C ASP A 337 -6.26 -19.83 -16.74
N ILE A 338 -6.32 -18.75 -17.53
CA ILE A 338 -7.27 -18.60 -18.64
C ILE A 338 -6.75 -19.39 -19.85
N LYS A 339 -7.39 -20.51 -20.14
CA LYS A 339 -7.15 -21.27 -21.37
C LYS A 339 -7.66 -20.52 -22.59
N THR A 340 -6.78 -20.30 -23.58
CA THR A 340 -7.15 -19.71 -24.86
C THR A 340 -8.04 -20.67 -25.65
N VAL A 341 -9.27 -20.24 -25.92
CA VAL A 341 -10.21 -20.97 -26.76
C VAL A 341 -10.05 -20.51 -28.20
N LYS A 342 -9.75 -21.42 -29.12
CA LYS A 342 -9.80 -21.12 -30.56
C LYS A 342 -11.26 -21.06 -30.99
N VAL A 343 -11.77 -19.84 -31.10
CA VAL A 343 -13.03 -19.53 -31.78
C VAL A 343 -12.71 -19.18 -33.24
N ASP A 344 -13.56 -19.56 -34.18
CA ASP A 344 -13.48 -19.09 -35.57
C ASP A 344 -13.53 -17.55 -35.59
N SER A 345 -12.58 -16.92 -36.29
CA SER A 345 -12.48 -15.46 -36.36
C SER A 345 -13.76 -14.82 -36.88
N GLU A 346 -14.45 -15.44 -37.83
CA GLU A 346 -15.65 -14.84 -38.44
C GLU A 346 -16.83 -14.79 -37.45
N ASP A 347 -16.94 -15.78 -36.57
CA ASP A 347 -17.99 -15.82 -35.55
C ASP A 347 -17.67 -14.89 -34.38
N PHE A 348 -16.39 -14.77 -34.01
CA PHE A 348 -15.97 -13.82 -32.98
C PHE A 348 -16.05 -12.36 -33.45
N ASP A 349 -15.72 -12.06 -34.71
CA ASP A 349 -15.88 -10.72 -35.31
C ASP A 349 -17.35 -10.27 -35.28
N LYS A 350 -18.29 -11.22 -35.42
CA LYS A 350 -19.74 -10.95 -35.29
C LYS A 350 -20.13 -10.62 -33.85
N VAL A 351 -19.49 -11.23 -32.84
CA VAL A 351 -19.64 -10.82 -31.43
C VAL A 351 -19.09 -9.41 -31.24
N LEU A 352 -17.88 -9.13 -31.73
CA LEU A 352 -17.24 -7.81 -31.64
C LEU A 352 -18.07 -6.69 -32.28
N CYS A 353 -18.72 -6.97 -33.41
CA CYS A 353 -19.62 -6.05 -34.08
C CYS A 353 -21.05 -5.99 -33.47
N LYS A 354 -21.28 -6.59 -32.30
CA LYS A 354 -22.60 -6.68 -31.62
C LYS A 354 -23.69 -7.35 -32.46
N LYS A 355 -23.32 -8.18 -33.44
CA LYS A 355 -24.23 -8.95 -34.29
C LYS A 355 -24.60 -10.31 -33.67
N LYS A 356 -23.84 -10.76 -32.67
CA LYS A 356 -24.09 -11.94 -31.85
C LYS A 356 -23.83 -11.60 -30.39
N GLN A 357 -24.63 -12.17 -29.50
CA GLN A 357 -24.44 -12.10 -28.04
C GLN A 357 -24.03 -13.46 -27.46
N MET A 358 -24.23 -14.54 -28.21
CA MET A 358 -23.82 -15.89 -27.83
C MET A 358 -23.05 -16.60 -28.93
N LEU A 359 -22.20 -17.57 -28.54
CA LEU A 359 -21.54 -18.50 -29.45
C LEU A 359 -21.80 -19.96 -29.05
N VAL A 360 -21.90 -20.83 -30.08
CA VAL A 360 -21.93 -22.29 -29.90
C VAL A 360 -20.51 -22.84 -30.06
N LEU A 361 -20.06 -23.65 -29.10
CA LEU A 361 -18.75 -24.31 -29.14
C LEU A 361 -18.93 -25.83 -29.15
N ASP A 362 -18.40 -26.47 -30.21
CA ASP A 362 -18.38 -27.92 -30.40
C ASP A 362 -17.27 -28.57 -29.55
N ASN A 363 -17.57 -29.74 -28.97
CA ASN A 363 -16.72 -30.52 -28.08
C ASN A 363 -15.30 -30.81 -28.63
N LYS A 364 -15.10 -30.78 -29.96
CA LYS A 364 -13.75 -30.88 -30.56
C LYS A 364 -12.78 -29.75 -30.17
N HIS A 365 -13.29 -28.64 -29.63
CA HIS A 365 -12.51 -27.47 -29.25
C HIS A 365 -12.46 -27.23 -27.73
N TYR A 366 -13.13 -28.06 -26.92
CA TYR A 366 -13.14 -27.94 -25.45
C TYR A 366 -12.76 -29.26 -24.77
N SER A 367 -11.46 -29.56 -24.65
CA SER A 367 -11.02 -30.68 -23.81
C SER A 367 -11.26 -30.35 -22.33
N ASN A 368 -12.08 -31.14 -21.62
CA ASN A 368 -12.43 -31.28 -20.17
C ASN A 368 -11.58 -30.54 -19.09
N SER A 369 -11.12 -29.35 -19.36
CA SER A 369 -10.06 -28.71 -18.59
C SER A 369 -10.13 -27.19 -18.65
N ILE A 370 -11.24 -26.64 -19.16
CA ILE A 370 -11.42 -25.20 -19.40
C ILE A 370 -12.24 -24.50 -18.31
N PHE A 371 -12.81 -25.25 -17.36
CA PHE A 371 -13.84 -24.67 -16.48
C PHE A 371 -13.54 -24.88 -15.00
N ILE A 372 -13.15 -23.80 -14.32
CA ILE A 372 -13.28 -23.68 -12.87
C ILE A 372 -14.68 -23.09 -12.64
N LYS A 373 -15.67 -23.94 -12.32
CA LYS A 373 -16.99 -23.48 -11.87
C LYS A 373 -16.82 -22.32 -10.88
N ASP A 374 -17.57 -21.24 -11.10
CA ASP A 374 -17.70 -20.07 -10.23
C ASP A 374 -16.82 -18.82 -10.50
N GLN A 375 -16.13 -18.68 -11.63
CA GLN A 375 -15.42 -17.43 -12.00
C GLN A 375 -15.97 -16.81 -13.30
N PRO A 376 -16.07 -15.47 -13.44
CA PRO A 376 -16.30 -14.86 -14.75
C PRO A 376 -15.09 -15.10 -15.65
N PHE A 377 -15.27 -15.84 -16.73
CA PHE A 377 -14.20 -16.13 -17.69
C PHE A 377 -14.11 -15.02 -18.74
N SER A 378 -12.90 -14.72 -19.23
CA SER A 378 -12.69 -13.84 -20.38
C SER A 378 -12.05 -14.63 -21.52
N ILE A 379 -12.57 -14.49 -22.74
CA ILE A 379 -11.88 -14.98 -23.95
C ILE A 379 -10.95 -13.88 -24.45
N LEU A 380 -9.65 -14.19 -24.51
CA LEU A 380 -8.65 -13.35 -25.16
C LEU A 380 -8.60 -13.70 -26.65
N HIS A 381 -9.03 -12.76 -27.50
CA HIS A 381 -8.91 -12.89 -28.94
C HIS A 381 -7.81 -11.97 -29.47
N ARG A 382 -6.80 -12.58 -30.12
CA ARG A 382 -5.73 -11.82 -30.77
C ARG A 382 -6.18 -11.44 -32.18
N PHE A 383 -6.58 -10.18 -32.35
CA PHE A 383 -7.06 -9.63 -33.62
C PHE A 383 -5.91 -9.47 -34.64
N ASN A 384 -4.71 -9.10 -34.17
CA ASN A 384 -3.46 -9.09 -34.94
C ASN A 384 -2.25 -9.13 -33.99
N LYS A 385 -1.00 -8.98 -34.49
CA LYS A 385 0.22 -9.05 -33.65
C LYS A 385 0.22 -8.07 -32.47
N ASP A 386 -0.53 -6.98 -32.55
CA ASP A 386 -0.43 -5.84 -31.63
C ASP A 386 -1.73 -5.56 -30.85
N ARG A 387 -2.84 -6.27 -31.12
CA ARG A 387 -4.13 -6.04 -30.47
C ARG A 387 -4.74 -7.34 -29.93
N VAL A 388 -4.92 -7.38 -28.60
CA VAL A 388 -5.64 -8.42 -27.88
C VAL A 388 -6.92 -7.81 -27.32
N ILE A 389 -8.07 -8.41 -27.64
CA ILE A 389 -9.37 -7.99 -27.12
C ILE A 389 -9.81 -9.03 -26.10
N SER A 390 -10.13 -8.57 -24.89
CA SER A 390 -10.70 -9.39 -23.82
C SER A 390 -12.22 -9.22 -23.85
N VAL A 391 -12.95 -10.31 -24.03
CA VAL A 391 -14.43 -10.28 -23.93
C VAL A 391 -14.87 -11.14 -22.76
N LYS A 392 -15.57 -10.52 -21.82
CA LYS A 392 -16.10 -11.17 -20.63
C LYS A 392 -17.28 -12.06 -21.00
N ILE A 393 -17.24 -13.31 -20.56
CA ILE A 393 -18.36 -14.25 -20.61
C ILE A 393 -19.23 -13.98 -19.37
N VAL A 394 -20.51 -13.70 -19.60
CA VAL A 394 -21.50 -13.43 -18.54
C VAL A 394 -22.34 -14.65 -18.19
N ASP A 395 -22.48 -15.59 -19.11
CA ASP A 395 -23.18 -16.85 -18.87
C ASP A 395 -22.59 -18.02 -19.69
N PHE A 396 -22.75 -19.24 -19.18
CA PHE A 396 -22.23 -20.46 -19.77
C PHE A 396 -23.14 -21.65 -19.50
N GLU A 397 -23.59 -22.31 -20.57
CA GLU A 397 -24.43 -23.50 -20.50
C GLU A 397 -23.79 -24.65 -21.28
N GLU A 398 -23.62 -25.81 -20.64
CA GLU A 398 -23.05 -27.01 -21.26
C GLU A 398 -24.11 -28.09 -21.44
N PHE A 399 -24.18 -28.63 -22.66
CA PHE A 399 -25.12 -29.69 -23.00
C PHE A 399 -24.37 -30.90 -23.52
N ASN A 400 -24.70 -32.06 -22.97
CA ASN A 400 -24.02 -33.32 -23.27
C ASN A 400 -25.05 -34.42 -23.60
N TYR A 401 -24.67 -35.35 -24.46
CA TYR A 401 -25.47 -36.52 -24.86
C TYR A 401 -26.85 -36.18 -25.45
N LEU A 402 -26.94 -35.07 -26.17
CA LEU A 402 -28.16 -34.63 -26.84
C LEU A 402 -28.48 -35.48 -28.08
N ASP A 403 -29.77 -35.70 -28.32
CA ASP A 403 -30.27 -36.08 -29.65
C ASP A 403 -30.47 -34.83 -30.53
N GLU A 404 -30.63 -35.04 -31.84
CA GLU A 404 -30.69 -33.95 -32.83
C GLU A 404 -31.91 -33.03 -32.64
N GLU A 405 -33.02 -33.56 -32.15
CA GLU A 405 -34.25 -32.80 -31.90
C GLU A 405 -34.07 -31.88 -30.68
N THR A 406 -33.57 -32.43 -29.57
CA THR A 406 -33.28 -31.67 -28.34
C THR A 406 -32.21 -30.60 -28.58
N ALA A 407 -31.16 -30.93 -29.34
CA ALA A 407 -30.12 -29.98 -29.71
C ALA A 407 -30.68 -28.83 -30.57
N LEU A 408 -31.58 -29.13 -31.51
CA LEU A 408 -32.22 -28.11 -32.33
C LEU A 408 -33.14 -27.20 -31.50
N ASP A 409 -33.93 -27.76 -30.58
CA ASP A 409 -34.79 -26.98 -29.69
C ASP A 409 -33.99 -26.01 -28.79
N ILE A 410 -32.87 -26.47 -28.23
CA ILE A 410 -31.97 -25.61 -27.44
C ILE A 410 -31.45 -24.45 -28.29
N LEU A 411 -31.02 -24.71 -29.53
CA LEU A 411 -30.50 -23.67 -30.43
C LEU A 411 -31.61 -22.68 -30.84
N ILE A 412 -32.82 -23.17 -31.12
CA ILE A 412 -33.99 -22.34 -31.45
C ILE A 412 -34.35 -21.41 -30.28
N ASN A 413 -34.35 -21.93 -29.05
CA ASN A 413 -34.64 -21.15 -27.85
C ASN A 413 -33.62 -20.01 -27.61
N HIS A 414 -32.41 -20.14 -28.13
CA HIS A 414 -31.33 -19.15 -28.01
C HIS A 414 -31.06 -18.37 -29.31
N GLN A 415 -31.90 -18.53 -30.34
CA GLN A 415 -31.64 -18.03 -31.68
C GLN A 415 -31.49 -16.50 -31.74
N ASP A 416 -32.23 -15.76 -30.92
CA ASP A 416 -32.15 -14.29 -30.87
C ASP A 416 -30.77 -13.79 -30.42
N LYS A 417 -30.10 -14.54 -29.53
CA LYS A 417 -28.76 -14.22 -29.03
C LYS A 417 -27.65 -14.82 -29.92
N LEU A 418 -27.89 -15.99 -30.48
CA LEU A 418 -26.92 -16.74 -31.30
C LEU A 418 -26.84 -16.24 -32.75
N ASN A 419 -27.95 -15.74 -33.30
CA ASN A 419 -28.09 -15.25 -34.67
C ASN A 419 -27.46 -16.20 -35.71
N LEU A 420 -27.87 -17.47 -35.68
CA LEU A 420 -27.36 -18.52 -36.56
C LEU A 420 -28.13 -18.57 -37.88
N SER A 421 -27.46 -18.93 -38.98
CA SER A 421 -28.18 -19.30 -40.19
C SER A 421 -28.87 -20.65 -40.01
N ALA A 422 -29.91 -20.95 -40.80
CA ALA A 422 -30.55 -22.27 -40.80
C ALA A 422 -29.55 -23.42 -41.06
N LYS A 423 -28.52 -23.14 -41.87
CA LYS A 423 -27.43 -24.08 -42.15
C LYS A 423 -26.56 -24.31 -40.90
N ASP A 424 -26.29 -23.27 -40.12
CA ASP A 424 -25.49 -23.38 -38.90
C ASP A 424 -26.29 -24.04 -37.77
N MET A 425 -27.58 -23.73 -37.62
CA MET A 425 -28.45 -24.45 -36.69
C MET A 425 -28.45 -25.95 -36.99
N TYR A 426 -28.60 -26.35 -38.25
CA TYR A 426 -28.55 -27.75 -38.66
C TYR A 426 -27.15 -28.39 -38.48
N LYS A 427 -26.08 -27.60 -38.62
CA LYS A 427 -24.71 -28.06 -38.37
C LYS A 427 -24.48 -28.34 -36.89
N TYR A 428 -24.97 -27.48 -36.00
CA TYR A 428 -24.81 -27.60 -34.55
C TYR A 428 -25.80 -28.59 -33.94
N SER A 429 -27.01 -28.75 -34.47
CA SER A 429 -27.99 -29.75 -33.97
C SER A 429 -27.49 -31.19 -34.11
N LYS A 430 -26.59 -31.45 -35.07
CA LYS A 430 -25.93 -32.77 -35.24
C LYS A 430 -24.85 -33.06 -34.19
N LYS A 431 -24.57 -32.13 -33.29
CA LYS A 431 -23.56 -32.31 -32.23
C LYS A 431 -24.25 -32.92 -31.02
N LYS A 432 -23.69 -34.03 -30.53
CA LYS A 432 -24.15 -34.66 -29.29
C LYS A 432 -23.84 -33.82 -28.08
N ASP A 433 -22.78 -33.02 -28.16
CA ASP A 433 -22.31 -32.18 -27.08
C ASP A 433 -21.92 -30.81 -27.65
N PHE A 434 -22.38 -29.74 -26.99
CA PHE A 434 -21.96 -28.38 -27.27
C PHE A 434 -22.15 -27.49 -26.04
N ALA A 435 -21.44 -26.37 -26.03
CA ALA A 435 -21.63 -25.33 -25.04
C ALA A 435 -22.11 -24.03 -25.68
N LEU A 436 -22.90 -23.28 -24.91
CA LEU A 436 -23.34 -21.94 -25.24
C LEU A 436 -22.61 -20.93 -24.35
N LEU A 437 -22.00 -19.92 -24.96
CA LEU A 437 -21.27 -18.86 -24.25
C LEU A 437 -21.94 -17.53 -24.52
N GLU A 438 -22.43 -16.87 -23.47
CA GLU A 438 -22.99 -15.52 -23.54
C GLU A 438 -21.94 -14.48 -23.18
N PHE A 439 -21.82 -13.45 -24.01
CA PHE A 439 -20.86 -12.38 -23.85
C PHE A 439 -21.50 -11.14 -23.26
N GLY A 440 -20.80 -10.53 -22.32
CA GLY A 440 -21.19 -9.22 -21.77
C GLY A 440 -20.96 -8.09 -22.78
N PRO A 441 -21.38 -6.87 -22.42
CA PRO A 441 -21.08 -5.70 -23.23
C PRO A 441 -19.57 -5.56 -23.45
N ILE A 442 -19.17 -5.43 -24.71
CA ILE A 442 -17.78 -5.19 -25.09
C ILE A 442 -17.43 -3.75 -24.72
N VAL A 443 -16.48 -3.61 -23.80
CA VAL A 443 -15.84 -2.34 -23.44
C VAL A 443 -14.51 -2.31 -24.21
N GLU A 444 -14.35 -1.35 -25.12
CA GLU A 444 -13.12 -1.20 -25.92
C GLU A 444 -11.94 -0.65 -25.12
#